data_AF-A0A7Y4WJF9-F1
#
_entry.id   AF-A0A7Y4WJF9-F1
#
_cell.length_a   1.000
_cell.length_b   1.000
_cell.length_c   1.000
_cell.angle_alpha   90.00
_cell.angle_beta   90.00
_cell.angle_gamma   90.00
#
_symmetry.space_group_name_H-M   'P 1'
#
loop_
_entity.id
_entity.type
_entity.pdbx_description
1 polymer ?
#
loop_
_entity_poly.entity_id
_entity_poly.type
_entity_poly.pdbx_seq_one_letter_code
_entity_poly.pdbx_strand_id
1 'polypeptide(L)'
;MKQVLITTIYVTLLVTKGFALDFYVSPLATGSGDGSIGNPWKLQQALSSPLAITNPKDTIWIWLRVGTYTNTFNSQTSFSCFTNGTSKAPIIFRNYKNERATIDGKLPCTLIFGQGNCSYTWFWGIEILNSDSSDRDHSNVNRLGNVYCTAENIKFINLIVHDMGSGLDSWKTAYNSEIYGCIVYNIGNNLLNVNNWEGHGHGMYLQNDTIGTKSIHNNIIFSTFGNGIKVWQTTTTDAIGNFDIQRNIIFNGGAASENLGGPNNNSRTHNFFVVSNSKNNPIRNTVIKHNYTFAGTNIPRPPVNAFGLNYGVDNLTLDSNYITCQTRLGFNNTPVFKASVNGNKIIAGIPANYGYYLWGFTDIDFPQNTYVPAQPSSGLEYFVLPNKYERDRAHIAIYNWAGSDYVQINVSNSGLQAGDIFELVNLMDYYNDITTDTLSATGIISVPMTGHTFAPVIGSKKNPVSQFPTFGVFMIRKIGKSITTNIVKNQSNGFLKIYPNPSSSVCNISFSMDHPGDFNLAITDILGKPMVCQNTFNYNQGNQEIQLNTKDLQKGTYLILIHTGSSIMSAKFLKE
;
A
#
# COMPACT_ATOMS: atom_id res chain seq x y z
N MET A 1 -52.14 49.04 -28.92
CA MET A 1 -51.48 48.18 -27.91
C MET A 1 -51.17 46.84 -28.55
N LYS A 2 -49.89 46.55 -28.83
CA LYS A 2 -49.43 45.25 -29.35
C LYS A 2 -49.05 44.37 -28.14
N GLN A 3 -49.74 43.26 -27.93
CA GLN A 3 -49.34 42.26 -26.93
C GLN A 3 -48.23 41.39 -27.50
N VAL A 4 -47.07 41.39 -26.84
CA VAL A 4 -45.94 40.51 -27.14
C VAL A 4 -46.12 39.25 -26.29
N LEU A 5 -46.29 38.11 -26.96
CA LEU A 5 -46.29 36.79 -26.32
C LEU A 5 -44.83 36.37 -26.10
N ILE A 6 -44.40 36.25 -24.84
CA ILE A 6 -43.09 35.71 -24.48
C ILE A 6 -43.28 34.23 -24.14
N THR A 7 -42.91 33.35 -25.07
CA THR A 7 -42.88 31.90 -24.83
C THR A 7 -41.57 31.56 -24.10
N THR A 8 -41.68 31.17 -22.83
CA THR A 8 -40.54 30.74 -22.01
C THR A 8 -40.27 29.25 -22.30
N ILE A 9 -39.11 28.95 -22.92
CA ILE A 9 -38.63 27.59 -23.14
C ILE A 9 -37.99 27.09 -21.84
N TYR A 10 -38.59 26.10 -21.20
CA TYR A 10 -37.97 25.36 -20.09
C TYR A 10 -37.01 24.32 -20.65
N VAL A 11 -35.70 24.59 -20.54
CA VAL A 11 -34.65 23.59 -20.78
C VAL A 11 -34.48 22.77 -19.50
N THR A 12 -35.06 21.57 -19.46
CA THR A 12 -34.75 20.59 -18.41
C THR A 12 -33.34 20.06 -18.62
N LEU A 13 -32.41 20.52 -17.78
CA LEU A 13 -31.06 19.97 -17.67
C LEU A 13 -31.16 18.58 -17.01
N LEU A 14 -31.15 17.51 -17.81
CA LEU A 14 -30.96 16.15 -17.30
C LEU A 14 -29.50 15.98 -16.85
N VAL A 15 -29.25 16.24 -15.57
CA VAL A 15 -27.98 15.87 -14.93
C VAL A 15 -27.98 14.35 -14.77
N THR A 16 -27.46 13.63 -15.76
CA THR A 16 -27.09 12.23 -15.57
C THR A 16 -25.88 12.21 -14.66
N LYS A 17 -26.05 11.77 -13.41
CA LYS A 17 -24.91 11.35 -12.60
C LYS A 17 -24.33 10.12 -13.31
N GLY A 18 -23.22 10.29 -14.01
CA GLY A 18 -22.42 9.16 -14.49
C GLY A 18 -22.00 8.36 -13.27
N PHE A 19 -22.51 7.14 -13.15
CA PHE A 19 -21.99 6.20 -12.17
C PHE A 19 -20.75 5.56 -12.79
N ALA A 20 -19.66 5.49 -12.01
CA ALA A 20 -18.52 4.67 -12.37
C ALA A 20 -19.01 3.23 -12.63
N LEU A 21 -18.56 2.62 -13.72
CA LEU A 21 -18.99 1.27 -14.07
C LEU A 21 -18.12 0.25 -13.33
N ASP A 22 -18.77 -0.66 -12.60
CA ASP A 22 -18.12 -1.73 -11.86
C ASP A 22 -18.22 -3.06 -12.62
N PHE A 23 -17.06 -3.67 -12.88
CA PHE A 23 -16.92 -5.02 -13.40
C PHE A 23 -16.09 -5.87 -12.44
N TYR A 24 -16.15 -7.18 -12.60
CA TYR A 24 -15.55 -8.14 -11.69
C TYR A 24 -14.79 -9.20 -12.47
N VAL A 25 -13.62 -9.56 -11.96
CA VAL A 25 -12.86 -10.72 -12.42
C VAL A 25 -12.66 -11.70 -11.28
N SER A 26 -12.67 -12.99 -11.58
CA SER A 26 -12.47 -14.05 -10.59
C SER A 26 -11.52 -15.11 -11.13
N PRO A 27 -10.65 -15.70 -10.29
CA PRO A 27 -9.84 -16.84 -10.74
C PRO A 27 -10.71 -18.06 -11.07
N LEU A 28 -11.94 -18.13 -10.55
CA LEU A 28 -12.91 -19.19 -10.81
C LEU A 28 -13.81 -18.92 -12.03
N ALA A 29 -13.62 -17.80 -12.74
CA ALA A 29 -14.43 -17.46 -13.90
C ALA A 29 -14.25 -18.49 -15.04
N THR A 30 -15.36 -18.88 -15.67
CA THR A 30 -15.36 -19.89 -16.74
C THR A 30 -14.79 -19.36 -18.06
N GLY A 31 -14.83 -18.04 -18.27
CA GLY A 31 -14.42 -17.37 -19.51
C GLY A 31 -15.59 -16.97 -20.42
N SER A 32 -16.83 -17.26 -20.02
CA SER A 32 -18.06 -16.80 -20.68
C SER A 32 -18.79 -15.72 -19.86
N GLY A 33 -18.08 -15.07 -18.94
CA GLY A 33 -18.63 -14.03 -18.07
C GLY A 33 -19.02 -12.75 -18.81
N ASP A 34 -19.95 -11.99 -18.24
CA ASP A 34 -20.32 -10.64 -18.68
C ASP A 34 -19.65 -9.54 -17.83
N GLY A 35 -18.86 -9.94 -16.82
CA GLY A 35 -18.14 -9.02 -15.95
C GLY A 35 -18.98 -8.52 -14.78
N SER A 36 -20.23 -8.96 -14.63
CA SER A 36 -21.02 -8.73 -13.42
C SER A 36 -20.45 -9.51 -12.23
N ILE A 37 -20.84 -9.14 -11.01
CA ILE A 37 -20.41 -9.86 -9.79
C ILE A 37 -20.87 -11.32 -9.78
N GLY A 38 -22.03 -11.62 -10.39
CA GLY A 38 -22.61 -12.97 -10.47
C GLY A 38 -22.02 -13.81 -11.60
N ASN A 39 -21.46 -13.18 -12.64
CA ASN A 39 -20.85 -13.85 -13.78
C ASN A 39 -19.54 -13.14 -14.21
N PRO A 40 -18.50 -13.20 -13.36
CA PRO A 40 -17.27 -12.42 -13.54
C PRO A 40 -16.46 -12.89 -14.75
N TRP A 41 -15.61 -12.00 -15.27
CA TRP A 41 -14.63 -12.33 -16.31
C TRP A 41 -13.42 -13.09 -15.76
N LYS A 42 -12.69 -13.78 -16.64
CA LYS A 42 -11.28 -14.11 -16.38
C LYS A 42 -10.45 -12.82 -16.41
N LEU A 43 -9.35 -12.75 -15.66
CA LEU A 43 -8.49 -11.55 -15.65
C LEU A 43 -7.98 -11.19 -17.05
N GLN A 44 -7.48 -12.17 -17.83
CA GLN A 44 -7.02 -11.89 -19.19
C GLN A 44 -8.17 -11.44 -20.12
N GLN A 45 -9.40 -11.93 -19.91
CA GLN A 45 -10.56 -11.49 -20.69
C GLN A 45 -10.83 -9.99 -20.47
N ALA A 46 -10.78 -9.51 -19.22
CA ALA A 46 -10.91 -8.09 -18.92
C ALA A 46 -9.73 -7.28 -19.49
N LEU A 47 -8.50 -7.80 -19.39
CA LEU A 47 -7.31 -7.15 -19.96
C LEU A 47 -7.34 -7.06 -21.48
N SER A 48 -8.07 -7.94 -22.16
CA SER A 48 -8.29 -7.89 -23.61
C SER A 48 -9.28 -6.81 -24.07
N SER A 49 -9.72 -5.93 -23.15
CA SER A 49 -10.64 -4.80 -23.43
C SER A 49 -11.96 -5.23 -24.10
N PRO A 50 -12.82 -5.97 -23.38
CA PRO A 50 -14.15 -6.30 -23.89
C PRO A 50 -14.95 -5.04 -24.21
N LEU A 51 -15.91 -5.14 -25.14
CA LEU A 51 -16.69 -3.99 -25.64
C LEU A 51 -17.30 -3.13 -24.52
N ALA A 52 -17.66 -3.73 -23.38
CA ALA A 52 -18.23 -3.05 -22.23
C ALA A 52 -17.28 -2.03 -21.56
N ILE A 53 -15.97 -2.15 -21.76
CA ILE A 53 -14.95 -1.23 -21.21
C ILE A 53 -14.13 -0.51 -22.28
N THR A 54 -14.36 -0.82 -23.56
CA THR A 54 -13.70 -0.13 -24.67
C THR A 54 -14.33 1.25 -24.87
N ASN A 55 -13.49 2.30 -24.95
CA ASN A 55 -13.89 3.71 -25.02
C ASN A 55 -14.64 4.22 -23.76
N PRO A 56 -14.00 4.18 -22.58
CA PRO A 56 -14.62 4.65 -21.35
C PRO A 56 -14.94 6.15 -21.42
N LYS A 57 -16.15 6.52 -20.99
CA LYS A 57 -16.60 7.91 -20.85
C LYS A 57 -16.45 8.45 -19.42
N ASP A 58 -16.28 7.54 -18.47
CA ASP A 58 -16.03 7.78 -17.05
C ASP A 58 -15.08 6.70 -16.53
N THR A 59 -14.64 6.83 -15.29
CA THR A 59 -13.81 5.83 -14.61
C THR A 59 -14.51 4.47 -14.60
N ILE A 60 -13.77 3.42 -15.00
CA ILE A 60 -14.23 2.04 -14.93
C ILE A 60 -13.44 1.33 -13.83
N TRP A 61 -14.14 0.65 -12.92
CA TRP A 61 -13.54 -0.20 -11.90
C TRP A 61 -13.66 -1.66 -12.30
N ILE A 62 -12.55 -2.39 -12.22
CA ILE A 62 -12.49 -3.84 -12.42
C ILE A 62 -11.99 -4.45 -11.11
N TRP A 63 -12.91 -5.04 -10.38
CA TRP A 63 -12.68 -5.63 -9.07
C TRP A 63 -12.16 -7.06 -9.19
N LEU A 64 -10.91 -7.27 -8.78
CA LEU A 64 -10.33 -8.60 -8.64
C LEU A 64 -10.85 -9.22 -7.34
N ARG A 65 -11.55 -10.35 -7.48
CA ARG A 65 -11.97 -11.19 -6.36
C ARG A 65 -10.80 -11.95 -5.75
N VAL A 66 -11.00 -12.44 -4.53
CA VAL A 66 -10.05 -13.23 -3.77
C VAL A 66 -9.54 -14.44 -4.57
N GLY A 67 -8.24 -14.71 -4.45
CA GLY A 67 -7.59 -15.91 -4.96
C GLY A 67 -6.45 -15.63 -5.92
N THR A 68 -5.92 -16.71 -6.49
CA THR A 68 -4.73 -16.71 -7.34
C THR A 68 -5.08 -16.79 -8.81
N TYR A 69 -4.64 -15.81 -9.58
CA TYR A 69 -4.81 -15.69 -11.02
C TYR A 69 -3.54 -16.16 -11.73
N THR A 70 -3.67 -17.23 -12.50
CA THR A 70 -2.61 -17.75 -13.39
C THR A 70 -3.09 -17.71 -14.82
N ASN A 71 -2.19 -17.45 -15.77
CA ASN A 71 -2.50 -17.49 -17.21
C ASN A 71 -1.24 -17.71 -18.04
N THR A 72 -1.42 -18.18 -19.26
CA THR A 72 -0.38 -18.26 -20.30
C THR A 72 -0.91 -17.53 -21.52
N PHE A 73 -0.57 -16.25 -21.66
CA PHE A 73 -0.99 -15.45 -22.82
C PHE A 73 -0.22 -15.86 -24.08
N ASN A 74 1.09 -16.08 -23.96
CA ASN A 74 1.94 -16.66 -24.99
C ASN A 74 3.16 -17.35 -24.34
N SER A 75 4.15 -17.77 -25.12
CA SER A 75 5.35 -18.47 -24.62
C SER A 75 6.24 -17.64 -23.69
N GLN A 76 6.08 -16.32 -23.64
CA GLN A 76 6.91 -15.40 -22.86
C GLN A 76 6.13 -14.64 -21.78
N THR A 77 4.81 -14.59 -21.88
CA THR A 77 3.97 -13.64 -21.13
C THR A 77 2.83 -14.35 -20.43
N SER A 78 2.69 -14.13 -19.12
CA SER A 78 1.56 -14.67 -18.35
C SER A 78 0.28 -13.85 -18.61
N PHE A 79 0.36 -12.51 -18.49
CA PHE A 79 -0.74 -11.59 -18.76
C PHE A 79 -0.31 -10.39 -19.60
N SER A 80 -1.20 -9.92 -20.49
CA SER A 80 -0.96 -8.74 -21.34
C SER A 80 -2.15 -7.77 -21.30
N CYS A 81 -1.88 -6.50 -21.00
CA CYS A 81 -2.86 -5.42 -20.99
C CYS A 81 -3.12 -4.87 -22.40
N PHE A 82 -4.41 -4.74 -22.75
CA PHE A 82 -4.89 -4.08 -23.98
C PHE A 82 -5.95 -2.99 -23.69
N THR A 83 -6.09 -2.57 -22.43
CA THR A 83 -7.09 -1.57 -22.02
C THR A 83 -6.58 -0.15 -22.25
N ASN A 84 -7.45 0.71 -22.80
CA ASN A 84 -7.11 2.09 -23.14
C ASN A 84 -8.16 3.04 -22.59
N GLY A 85 -7.82 3.70 -21.48
CA GLY A 85 -8.62 4.76 -20.89
C GLY A 85 -8.26 6.15 -21.41
N THR A 86 -8.69 7.17 -20.68
CA THR A 86 -8.21 8.55 -20.86
C THR A 86 -7.86 9.17 -19.50
N SER A 87 -7.23 10.34 -19.51
CA SER A 87 -6.92 11.08 -18.26
C SER A 87 -8.16 11.42 -17.43
N LYS A 88 -9.34 11.49 -18.05
CA LYS A 88 -10.63 11.77 -17.40
C LYS A 88 -11.47 10.50 -17.15
N ALA A 89 -11.12 9.40 -17.77
CA ALA A 89 -11.85 8.13 -17.73
C ALA A 89 -10.87 6.95 -17.72
N PRO A 90 -10.09 6.77 -16.64
CA PRO A 90 -9.14 5.67 -16.52
C PRO A 90 -9.86 4.33 -16.29
N ILE A 91 -9.17 3.24 -16.60
CA ILE A 91 -9.63 1.87 -16.28
C ILE A 91 -8.78 1.37 -15.11
N ILE A 92 -9.42 1.05 -13.99
CA ILE A 92 -8.76 0.74 -12.73
C ILE A 92 -9.00 -0.71 -12.33
N PHE A 93 -7.94 -1.51 -12.28
CA PHE A 93 -7.93 -2.85 -11.72
C PHE A 93 -7.59 -2.78 -10.24
N ARG A 94 -8.49 -3.25 -9.37
CA ARG A 94 -8.33 -3.16 -7.92
C ARG A 94 -8.82 -4.41 -7.19
N ASN A 95 -8.19 -4.78 -6.09
CA ASN A 95 -8.70 -5.84 -5.23
C ASN A 95 -10.06 -5.46 -4.59
N TYR A 96 -11.00 -6.40 -4.55
CA TYR A 96 -12.34 -6.15 -4.02
C TYR A 96 -12.36 -6.13 -2.49
N LYS A 97 -12.74 -5.01 -1.85
CA LYS A 97 -12.98 -4.92 -0.39
C LYS A 97 -11.87 -5.53 0.49
N ASN A 98 -10.61 -5.22 0.19
CA ASN A 98 -9.43 -5.76 0.89
C ASN A 98 -9.23 -7.28 0.76
N GLU A 99 -9.95 -7.95 -0.15
CA GLU A 99 -9.65 -9.33 -0.56
C GLU A 99 -8.19 -9.39 -1.08
N ARG A 100 -7.51 -10.51 -0.83
CA ARG A 100 -6.18 -10.77 -1.39
C ARG A 100 -6.33 -11.36 -2.80
N ALA A 101 -6.12 -10.52 -3.80
CA ALA A 101 -6.02 -10.92 -5.20
C ALA A 101 -4.54 -11.04 -5.59
N THR A 102 -4.14 -12.24 -6.01
CA THR A 102 -2.74 -12.56 -6.31
C THR A 102 -2.60 -12.94 -7.78
N ILE A 103 -1.76 -12.22 -8.52
CA ILE A 103 -1.32 -12.62 -9.86
C ILE A 103 -0.05 -13.44 -9.71
N ASP A 104 -0.12 -14.73 -10.02
CA ASP A 104 1.05 -15.63 -10.03
C ASP A 104 1.47 -15.88 -11.49
N GLY A 105 2.53 -15.20 -11.91
CA GLY A 105 3.10 -15.33 -13.25
C GLY A 105 4.48 -15.93 -13.22
N LYS A 106 4.63 -17.06 -13.91
CA LYS A 106 5.87 -17.87 -13.94
C LYS A 106 6.65 -17.75 -15.25
N LEU A 107 6.10 -17.03 -16.23
CA LEU A 107 6.75 -16.76 -17.51
C LEU A 107 7.70 -15.56 -17.40
N PRO A 108 8.62 -15.37 -18.37
CA PRO A 108 9.58 -14.25 -18.35
C PRO A 108 8.95 -12.89 -18.04
N CYS A 109 7.79 -12.59 -18.62
CA CYS A 109 6.96 -11.47 -18.23
C CYS A 109 5.71 -11.93 -17.47
N THR A 110 5.53 -11.45 -16.24
CA THR A 110 4.34 -11.76 -15.44
C THR A 110 3.16 -10.93 -15.93
N LEU A 111 3.36 -9.62 -16.11
CA LEU A 111 2.32 -8.73 -16.59
C LEU A 111 2.93 -7.63 -17.48
N ILE A 112 2.45 -7.52 -18.72
CA ILE A 112 2.92 -6.53 -19.70
C ILE A 112 1.91 -5.41 -19.89
N PHE A 113 2.41 -4.18 -19.87
CA PHE A 113 1.73 -2.96 -20.32
C PHE A 113 2.50 -2.41 -21.54
N GLY A 114 2.08 -2.83 -22.73
CA GLY A 114 2.76 -2.52 -23.97
C GLY A 114 2.41 -1.13 -24.53
N GLN A 115 3.41 -0.37 -24.97
CA GLN A 115 3.20 0.86 -25.76
C GLN A 115 2.27 0.58 -26.96
N GLY A 116 1.28 1.45 -27.16
CA GLY A 116 0.27 1.31 -28.22
C GLY A 116 -0.83 0.28 -27.94
N ASN A 117 -0.65 -0.60 -26.94
CA ASN A 117 -1.65 -1.60 -26.55
C ASN A 117 -2.42 -1.18 -25.31
N CYS A 118 -1.78 -0.49 -24.36
CA CYS A 118 -2.37 -0.13 -23.08
C CYS A 118 -2.05 1.33 -22.76
N SER A 119 -3.00 2.04 -22.16
CA SER A 119 -2.82 3.43 -21.71
C SER A 119 -3.89 3.80 -20.69
N TYR A 120 -3.58 4.76 -19.80
CA TYR A 120 -4.52 5.24 -18.76
C TYR A 120 -5.19 4.10 -17.96
N THR A 121 -4.42 3.05 -17.72
CA THR A 121 -4.83 1.85 -17.00
C THR A 121 -4.07 1.79 -15.69
N TRP A 122 -4.77 1.62 -14.58
CA TRP A 122 -4.19 1.65 -13.25
C TRP A 122 -4.37 0.31 -12.54
N PHE A 123 -3.34 -0.13 -11.82
CA PHE A 123 -3.39 -1.32 -10.98
C PHE A 123 -3.22 -0.89 -9.53
N TRP A 124 -4.16 -1.30 -8.67
CA TRP A 124 -4.24 -0.83 -7.29
C TRP A 124 -4.43 -1.99 -6.30
N GLY A 125 -3.50 -2.16 -5.35
CA GLY A 125 -3.73 -2.99 -4.16
C GLY A 125 -3.70 -4.50 -4.44
N ILE A 126 -3.06 -4.89 -5.55
CA ILE A 126 -2.98 -6.25 -6.03
C ILE A 126 -1.60 -6.83 -5.70
N GLU A 127 -1.56 -8.10 -5.32
CA GLU A 127 -0.32 -8.84 -5.16
C GLU A 127 0.12 -9.46 -6.48
N ILE A 128 1.41 -9.39 -6.78
CA ILE A 128 2.02 -9.97 -7.98
C ILE A 128 3.28 -10.73 -7.56
N LEU A 129 3.34 -12.01 -7.87
CA LEU A 129 4.47 -12.86 -7.51
C LEU A 129 4.78 -13.92 -8.56
N ASN A 130 5.89 -14.61 -8.36
CA ASN A 130 6.19 -15.88 -9.01
C ASN A 130 6.37 -16.96 -7.94
N SER A 131 5.49 -17.97 -7.92
CA SER A 131 5.49 -19.01 -6.88
C SER A 131 6.41 -20.20 -7.18
N ASP A 132 7.15 -20.19 -8.30
CA ASP A 132 8.11 -21.25 -8.61
C ASP A 132 9.16 -21.37 -7.48
N SER A 133 9.43 -22.58 -7.00
CA SER A 133 10.39 -22.86 -5.93
C SER A 133 11.77 -23.30 -6.43
N SER A 134 12.07 -23.09 -7.72
CA SER A 134 13.38 -23.32 -8.31
C SER A 134 14.48 -22.62 -7.52
N ASP A 135 15.65 -23.26 -7.46
CA ASP A 135 16.80 -22.77 -6.71
C ASP A 135 17.22 -21.38 -7.19
N ARG A 136 17.27 -20.43 -6.24
CA ARG A 136 17.71 -19.05 -6.44
C ARG A 136 19.05 -18.78 -5.78
N ASP A 137 19.60 -19.69 -5.00
CA ASP A 137 20.89 -19.52 -4.34
C ASP A 137 22.03 -19.93 -5.28
N HIS A 138 21.82 -20.97 -6.11
CA HIS A 138 22.84 -21.53 -6.99
C HIS A 138 22.35 -21.81 -8.43
N SER A 139 21.70 -20.83 -9.06
CA SER A 139 21.08 -21.03 -10.38
C SER A 139 22.03 -20.81 -11.57
N ASN A 140 21.79 -21.54 -12.67
CA ASN A 140 22.38 -21.29 -14.00
C ASN A 140 21.50 -20.41 -14.92
N VAL A 141 20.27 -20.12 -14.48
CA VAL A 141 19.30 -19.33 -15.24
C VAL A 141 18.76 -18.19 -14.38
N ASN A 142 18.41 -17.08 -15.01
CA ASN A 142 17.74 -16.00 -14.29
C ASN A 142 16.36 -16.48 -13.84
N ARG A 143 15.98 -16.07 -12.62
CA ARG A 143 14.61 -16.15 -12.14
C ARG A 143 13.70 -15.41 -13.12
N LEU A 144 12.54 -15.99 -13.40
CA LEU A 144 11.57 -15.41 -14.32
C LEU A 144 10.60 -14.46 -13.61
N GLY A 145 9.92 -13.64 -14.39
CA GLY A 145 8.85 -12.76 -13.94
C GLY A 145 9.31 -11.32 -13.74
N ASN A 146 8.46 -10.40 -14.17
CA ASN A 146 8.50 -8.96 -13.92
C ASN A 146 7.14 -8.33 -14.25
N VAL A 147 6.91 -7.13 -13.71
CA VAL A 147 5.88 -6.22 -14.24
C VAL A 147 6.57 -5.32 -15.26
N TYR A 148 6.26 -5.52 -16.54
CA TYR A 148 6.97 -4.88 -17.64
C TYR A 148 6.10 -3.78 -18.27
N CYS A 149 6.54 -2.52 -18.16
CA CYS A 149 5.77 -1.38 -18.62
C CYS A 149 6.55 -0.55 -19.66
N THR A 150 6.02 -0.50 -20.88
CA THR A 150 6.40 0.45 -21.95
C THR A 150 5.27 1.41 -22.30
N ALA A 151 4.06 1.18 -21.78
CA ALA A 151 2.88 2.02 -21.94
C ALA A 151 2.95 3.34 -21.15
N GLU A 152 2.42 4.38 -21.75
CA GLU A 152 2.30 5.73 -21.20
C GLU A 152 1.11 5.91 -20.25
N ASN A 153 1.21 6.86 -19.32
CA ASN A 153 0.13 7.26 -18.41
C ASN A 153 -0.43 6.10 -17.55
N ILE A 154 0.41 5.12 -17.21
CA ILE A 154 0.09 3.98 -16.35
C ILE A 154 0.32 4.33 -14.87
N LYS A 155 -0.51 3.80 -13.97
CA LYS A 155 -0.29 3.91 -12.53
C LYS A 155 -0.24 2.55 -11.85
N PHE A 156 0.77 2.38 -11.01
CA PHE A 156 0.93 1.25 -10.10
C PHE A 156 0.79 1.79 -8.68
N ILE A 157 -0.28 1.40 -8.00
CA ILE A 157 -0.68 1.98 -6.72
C ILE A 157 -0.75 0.86 -5.69
N ASN A 158 0.02 0.96 -4.61
CA ASN A 158 -0.09 0.07 -3.45
C ASN A 158 0.03 -1.43 -3.81
N LEU A 159 0.81 -1.75 -4.84
CA LEU A 159 1.04 -3.14 -5.23
C LEU A 159 1.99 -3.82 -4.26
N ILE A 160 1.84 -5.14 -4.12
CA ILE A 160 2.78 -5.99 -3.39
C ILE A 160 3.45 -6.89 -4.43
N VAL A 161 4.74 -6.68 -4.69
CA VAL A 161 5.46 -7.30 -5.81
C VAL A 161 6.66 -8.07 -5.27
N HIS A 162 6.67 -9.40 -5.40
CA HIS A 162 7.72 -10.20 -4.77
C HIS A 162 8.06 -11.54 -5.42
N ASP A 163 9.25 -12.06 -5.10
CA ASP A 163 9.73 -13.39 -5.51
C ASP A 163 9.85 -13.61 -7.04
N MET A 164 9.97 -12.51 -7.79
CA MET A 164 10.17 -12.47 -9.23
C MET A 164 11.63 -12.23 -9.62
N GLY A 165 11.95 -12.36 -10.91
CA GLY A 165 13.30 -12.11 -11.45
C GLY A 165 13.70 -10.64 -11.48
N SER A 166 12.79 -9.78 -11.95
CA SER A 166 12.83 -8.34 -11.77
C SER A 166 11.50 -7.89 -11.17
N GLY A 167 11.47 -6.74 -10.49
CA GLY A 167 10.27 -6.25 -9.82
C GLY A 167 9.38 -5.45 -10.76
N LEU A 168 9.38 -4.13 -10.58
CA LEU A 168 8.64 -3.19 -11.44
C LEU A 168 9.60 -2.55 -12.46
N ASP A 169 9.46 -2.93 -13.73
CA ASP A 169 10.28 -2.43 -14.84
C ASP A 169 9.50 -1.38 -15.64
N SER A 170 9.86 -0.11 -15.49
CA SER A 170 9.25 1.03 -16.20
C SER A 170 10.22 1.60 -17.22
N TRP A 171 10.04 1.21 -18.47
CA TRP A 171 10.96 1.45 -19.59
C TRP A 171 10.79 2.83 -20.22
N LYS A 172 11.74 3.20 -21.10
CA LYS A 172 11.90 4.56 -21.62
C LYS A 172 10.60 5.23 -22.13
N THR A 173 9.72 4.48 -22.79
CA THR A 173 8.48 4.99 -23.40
C THR A 173 7.29 5.07 -22.44
N ALA A 174 7.43 4.55 -21.21
CA ALA A 174 6.38 4.61 -20.19
C ALA A 174 6.34 5.96 -19.47
N TYR A 175 6.39 7.06 -20.24
CA TYR A 175 6.38 8.42 -19.69
C TYR A 175 5.07 8.72 -18.96
N ASN A 176 5.11 9.67 -18.03
CA ASN A 176 4.00 10.01 -17.13
C ASN A 176 3.49 8.82 -16.29
N SER A 177 4.31 7.79 -16.07
CA SER A 177 3.96 6.70 -15.15
C SER A 177 4.11 7.14 -13.68
N GLU A 178 3.20 6.66 -12.83
CA GLU A 178 3.24 6.85 -11.38
C GLU A 178 3.35 5.49 -10.70
N ILE A 179 4.45 5.26 -9.98
CA ILE A 179 4.65 4.11 -9.10
C ILE A 179 4.57 4.63 -7.66
N TYR A 180 3.46 4.34 -6.99
CA TYR A 180 3.12 4.93 -5.71
C TYR A 180 2.78 3.89 -4.65
N GLY A 181 3.40 3.96 -3.47
CA GLY A 181 2.98 3.19 -2.31
C GLY A 181 3.18 1.68 -2.42
N CYS A 182 3.90 1.21 -3.43
CA CYS A 182 4.16 -0.21 -3.68
C CYS A 182 5.18 -0.77 -2.68
N ILE A 183 5.04 -2.05 -2.36
CA ILE A 183 5.97 -2.84 -1.55
C ILE A 183 6.62 -3.85 -2.51
N VAL A 184 7.94 -3.78 -2.68
CA VAL A 184 8.69 -4.62 -3.62
C VAL A 184 9.81 -5.35 -2.89
N TYR A 185 9.79 -6.67 -2.88
CA TYR A 185 10.76 -7.43 -2.08
C TYR A 185 11.13 -8.79 -2.64
N ASN A 186 12.23 -9.37 -2.15
CA ASN A 186 12.71 -10.68 -2.57
C ASN A 186 12.84 -10.80 -4.10
N ILE A 187 13.47 -9.82 -4.75
CA ILE A 187 13.57 -9.79 -6.21
C ILE A 187 14.94 -10.29 -6.68
N GLY A 188 14.93 -11.20 -7.65
CA GLY A 188 16.11 -11.71 -8.34
C GLY A 188 16.59 -13.09 -7.87
N ASN A 189 17.81 -13.46 -8.20
CA ASN A 189 18.45 -14.71 -7.75
C ASN A 189 19.97 -14.56 -7.85
N ASN A 190 20.71 -15.50 -7.28
CA ASN A 190 22.11 -15.65 -7.64
C ASN A 190 22.22 -16.44 -8.95
N LEU A 191 22.97 -15.89 -9.90
CA LEU A 191 23.23 -16.47 -11.21
C LEU A 191 24.70 -16.87 -11.33
N LEU A 192 24.99 -18.06 -11.85
CA LEU A 192 26.34 -18.49 -12.15
C LEU A 192 26.97 -17.56 -13.20
N ASN A 193 28.03 -16.87 -12.81
CA ASN A 193 28.87 -16.02 -13.63
C ASN A 193 30.33 -16.49 -13.51
N VAL A 194 30.84 -17.13 -14.57
CA VAL A 194 32.14 -17.81 -14.60
C VAL A 194 32.25 -18.84 -13.46
N ASN A 195 32.84 -18.47 -12.32
CA ASN A 195 33.06 -19.37 -11.18
C ASN A 195 32.37 -18.89 -9.89
N ASN A 196 31.44 -17.93 -9.98
CA ASN A 196 30.78 -17.34 -8.81
C ASN A 196 29.28 -17.14 -9.03
N TRP A 197 28.48 -17.22 -7.96
CA TRP A 197 27.03 -17.03 -7.99
C TRP A 197 26.66 -15.60 -7.61
N GLU A 198 26.56 -14.74 -8.61
CA GLU A 198 26.34 -13.30 -8.45
C GLU A 198 24.87 -12.96 -8.25
N GLY A 199 24.56 -12.07 -7.30
CA GLY A 199 23.22 -11.52 -7.13
C GLY A 199 22.73 -10.69 -8.32
N HIS A 200 21.65 -11.13 -8.96
CA HIS A 200 20.99 -10.49 -10.09
C HIS A 200 19.60 -9.99 -9.71
N GLY A 201 18.99 -9.14 -10.55
CA GLY A 201 17.63 -8.63 -10.36
C GLY A 201 17.56 -7.23 -9.76
N HIS A 202 16.43 -6.55 -10.00
CA HIS A 202 16.24 -5.15 -9.65
C HIS A 202 14.84 -4.96 -9.05
N GLY A 203 14.73 -4.38 -7.85
CA GLY A 203 13.43 -4.08 -7.25
C GLY A 203 12.61 -3.16 -8.16
N MET A 204 13.22 -2.07 -8.62
CA MET A 204 12.68 -1.23 -9.68
C MET A 204 13.73 -0.95 -10.73
N TYR A 205 13.40 -1.20 -12.00
CA TYR A 205 14.23 -0.85 -13.13
C TYR A 205 13.59 0.28 -13.92
N LEU A 206 14.27 1.43 -13.98
CA LEU A 206 13.67 2.68 -14.44
C LEU A 206 14.47 3.29 -15.60
N GLN A 207 13.74 3.64 -16.64
CA GLN A 207 14.21 4.45 -17.77
C GLN A 207 13.15 5.46 -18.15
N ASN A 208 13.53 6.61 -18.69
CA ASN A 208 12.58 7.58 -19.22
C ASN A 208 13.27 8.41 -20.29
N ASP A 209 12.71 8.51 -21.48
CA ASP A 209 13.29 9.17 -22.66
C ASP A 209 13.30 10.71 -22.61
N THR A 210 13.22 11.29 -21.41
CA THR A 210 13.08 12.73 -21.15
C THR A 210 11.80 13.37 -21.70
N ILE A 211 10.80 12.55 -22.04
CA ILE A 211 9.41 13.00 -22.26
C ILE A 211 8.61 12.76 -20.98
N GLY A 212 7.72 13.71 -20.65
CA GLY A 212 6.92 13.64 -19.43
C GLY A 212 7.76 13.54 -18.15
N THR A 213 7.15 13.13 -17.04
CA THR A 213 7.86 12.87 -15.76
C THR A 213 7.39 11.56 -15.16
N LYS A 214 8.34 10.72 -14.72
CA LYS A 214 8.01 9.51 -13.96
C LYS A 214 8.05 9.78 -12.47
N SER A 215 6.92 9.53 -11.79
CA SER A 215 6.78 9.74 -10.35
C SER A 215 6.96 8.41 -9.61
N ILE A 216 7.98 8.34 -8.75
CA ILE A 216 8.33 7.15 -7.96
C ILE A 216 8.25 7.52 -6.49
N HIS A 217 7.05 7.40 -5.91
CA HIS A 217 6.74 8.02 -4.63
C HIS A 217 6.28 7.03 -3.55
N ASN A 218 6.76 7.21 -2.33
CA ASN A 218 6.24 6.51 -1.14
C ASN A 218 6.32 4.97 -1.21
N ASN A 219 7.23 4.41 -2.01
CA ASN A 219 7.38 2.97 -2.16
C ASN A 219 8.36 2.39 -1.13
N ILE A 220 8.29 1.08 -0.93
CA ILE A 220 9.16 0.34 -0.04
C ILE A 220 9.83 -0.77 -0.83
N ILE A 221 11.16 -0.79 -0.86
CA ILE A 221 11.93 -1.75 -1.64
C ILE A 221 12.98 -2.42 -0.76
N PHE A 222 12.97 -3.74 -0.67
CA PHE A 222 13.91 -4.44 0.20
C PHE A 222 14.25 -5.88 -0.17
N SER A 223 15.33 -6.40 0.44
CA SER A 223 15.78 -7.80 0.33
C SER A 223 15.91 -8.27 -1.13
N THR A 224 16.42 -7.42 -2.01
CA THR A 224 16.70 -7.80 -3.40
C THR A 224 17.99 -8.64 -3.46
N PHE A 225 18.18 -9.42 -4.52
CA PHE A 225 19.45 -10.08 -4.83
C PHE A 225 20.43 -9.12 -5.52
N GLY A 226 19.92 -8.16 -6.31
CA GLY A 226 20.72 -7.11 -6.95
C GLY A 226 20.46 -5.71 -6.39
N ASN A 227 19.81 -4.83 -7.17
CA ASN A 227 19.60 -3.42 -6.80
C ASN A 227 18.19 -3.17 -6.24
N GLY A 228 18.05 -2.19 -5.35
CA GLY A 228 16.76 -1.65 -4.91
C GLY A 228 16.11 -0.86 -6.04
N ILE A 229 16.48 0.42 -6.20
CA ILE A 229 16.09 1.25 -7.34
C ILE A 229 17.27 1.43 -8.28
N LYS A 230 17.08 1.04 -9.54
CA LYS A 230 18.07 1.20 -10.62
C LYS A 230 17.51 2.12 -11.71
N VAL A 231 18.10 3.30 -11.83
CA VAL A 231 17.94 4.18 -12.99
C VAL A 231 19.17 3.96 -13.87
N TRP A 232 18.98 3.26 -14.99
CA TRP A 232 20.10 2.84 -15.85
C TRP A 232 19.78 2.99 -17.34
N GLN A 233 20.71 3.60 -18.05
CA GLN A 233 20.64 3.78 -19.50
C GLN A 233 21.19 2.54 -20.22
N THR A 234 20.35 1.82 -20.98
CA THR A 234 20.78 0.60 -21.71
C THR A 234 21.50 0.90 -23.02
N THR A 235 21.15 1.99 -23.71
CA THR A 235 21.77 2.39 -24.98
C THR A 235 22.71 3.57 -24.78
N THR A 236 23.71 3.73 -25.64
CA THR A 236 24.65 4.85 -25.55
C THR A 236 24.21 6.08 -26.34
N THR A 237 23.12 5.97 -27.10
CA THR A 237 22.65 6.95 -28.10
C THR A 237 21.78 8.05 -27.50
N ASP A 238 20.88 7.73 -26.57
CA ASP A 238 19.85 8.67 -26.09
C ASP A 238 19.89 8.84 -24.58
N ALA A 239 19.85 10.09 -24.10
CA ALA A 239 19.78 10.39 -22.68
C ALA A 239 18.47 9.91 -22.06
N ILE A 240 18.54 9.59 -20.76
CA ILE A 240 17.36 9.34 -19.94
C ILE A 240 17.27 10.37 -18.80
N GLY A 241 16.06 10.64 -18.31
CA GLY A 241 15.85 11.67 -17.29
C GLY A 241 14.39 12.00 -17.00
N ASN A 242 14.13 13.13 -16.33
CA ASN A 242 12.79 13.54 -15.85
C ASN A 242 12.19 12.53 -14.87
N PHE A 243 12.94 12.21 -13.82
CA PHE A 243 12.47 11.38 -12.72
C PHE A 243 12.14 12.24 -11.50
N ASP A 244 11.04 11.94 -10.85
CA ASP A 244 10.68 12.50 -9.56
C ASP A 244 10.56 11.37 -8.52
N ILE A 245 11.61 11.17 -7.73
CA ILE A 245 11.79 10.03 -6.82
C ILE A 245 11.75 10.53 -5.38
N GLN A 246 10.65 10.28 -4.67
CA GLN A 246 10.46 10.87 -3.35
C GLN A 246 9.86 9.92 -2.32
N ARG A 247 10.23 10.12 -1.04
CA ARG A 247 9.58 9.45 0.10
C ARG A 247 9.68 7.91 0.06
N ASN A 248 10.61 7.34 -0.70
CA ASN A 248 10.77 5.89 -0.74
C ASN A 248 11.62 5.41 0.44
N ILE A 249 11.30 4.22 0.95
CA ILE A 249 12.08 3.51 1.97
C ILE A 249 12.79 2.36 1.29
N ILE A 250 14.13 2.35 1.28
CA ILE A 250 14.90 1.35 0.54
C ILE A 250 15.97 0.77 1.45
N PHE A 251 15.92 -0.53 1.68
CA PHE A 251 16.86 -1.18 2.59
C PHE A 251 17.23 -2.58 2.12
N ASN A 252 18.31 -3.15 2.64
CA ASN A 252 18.72 -4.51 2.29
C ASN A 252 18.86 -4.76 0.78
N GLY A 253 19.24 -3.75 -0.01
CA GLY A 253 19.57 -3.93 -1.42
C GLY A 253 20.69 -4.98 -1.57
N GLY A 254 20.41 -6.05 -2.29
CA GLY A 254 21.35 -7.16 -2.50
C GLY A 254 21.58 -8.08 -1.31
N ALA A 255 20.91 -7.86 -0.18
CA ALA A 255 21.13 -8.65 1.03
C ALA A 255 20.70 -10.12 0.89
N ALA A 256 19.87 -10.46 -0.09
CA ALA A 256 19.48 -11.84 -0.37
C ALA A 256 20.60 -12.65 -1.06
N SER A 257 21.54 -11.99 -1.75
CA SER A 257 22.64 -12.66 -2.46
C SER A 257 23.74 -13.16 -1.54
N GLU A 258 24.45 -14.26 -1.89
CA GLU A 258 25.59 -14.77 -1.10
C GLU A 258 26.93 -14.29 -1.65
N ASN A 259 27.04 -14.04 -2.96
CA ASN A 259 28.27 -13.55 -3.55
C ASN A 259 28.02 -12.32 -4.42
N LEU A 260 28.80 -11.28 -4.11
CA LEU A 260 28.66 -9.97 -4.71
C LEU A 260 29.60 -9.89 -5.92
N GLY A 261 29.05 -10.15 -7.11
CA GLY A 261 29.75 -9.85 -8.36
C GLY A 261 30.88 -10.80 -8.70
N GLY A 262 30.66 -11.86 -9.50
CA GLY A 262 31.68 -12.63 -10.24
C GLY A 262 33.03 -13.01 -9.56
N PRO A 263 33.93 -13.72 -10.26
CA PRO A 263 35.35 -13.81 -9.88
C PRO A 263 36.04 -12.48 -10.23
N ASN A 264 36.76 -11.87 -9.28
CA ASN A 264 37.45 -10.57 -9.41
C ASN A 264 36.55 -9.33 -9.56
N ASN A 265 35.23 -9.47 -9.48
CA ASN A 265 34.34 -8.33 -9.48
C ASN A 265 34.03 -7.91 -8.02
N ASN A 266 34.28 -6.64 -7.72
CA ASN A 266 33.99 -6.03 -6.41
C ASN A 266 32.66 -5.24 -6.44
N SER A 267 31.84 -5.40 -7.50
CA SER A 267 30.75 -4.47 -7.83
C SER A 267 29.44 -4.78 -7.10
N ARG A 268 29.33 -4.19 -5.91
CA ARG A 268 28.25 -3.30 -5.42
C ARG A 268 26.79 -3.73 -5.64
N THR A 269 26.15 -4.16 -4.56
CA THR A 269 24.71 -4.04 -4.39
C THR A 269 24.34 -2.61 -3.97
N HIS A 270 23.13 -2.18 -4.30
CA HIS A 270 22.73 -0.79 -4.08
C HIS A 270 21.30 -0.67 -3.61
N ASN A 271 21.06 0.27 -2.70
CA ASN A 271 19.72 0.80 -2.46
C ASN A 271 19.36 1.71 -3.64
N PHE A 272 20.23 2.66 -3.96
CA PHE A 272 20.13 3.51 -5.16
C PHE A 272 21.28 3.27 -6.14
N PHE A 273 20.93 3.01 -7.40
CA PHE A 273 21.87 3.00 -8.51
C PHE A 273 21.36 3.91 -9.63
N VAL A 274 21.71 5.19 -9.55
CA VAL A 274 21.29 6.23 -10.51
C VAL A 274 22.50 6.66 -11.32
N VAL A 275 22.69 6.06 -12.48
CA VAL A 275 23.94 6.22 -13.24
C VAL A 275 23.69 6.17 -14.75
N SER A 276 24.55 6.87 -15.50
CA SER A 276 24.55 6.86 -16.96
C SER A 276 25.56 5.87 -17.52
N ASN A 277 25.33 5.39 -18.74
CA ASN A 277 26.22 4.49 -19.47
C ASN A 277 26.83 5.11 -20.75
N SER A 278 26.71 6.43 -20.95
CA SER A 278 27.38 7.11 -22.08
C SER A 278 27.84 8.54 -21.76
N LYS A 279 29.06 8.88 -22.19
CA LYS A 279 29.73 10.18 -21.95
C LYS A 279 28.90 11.39 -22.37
N ASN A 280 28.07 11.24 -23.40
CA ASN A 280 27.28 12.33 -23.97
C ASN A 280 25.85 12.39 -23.40
N ASN A 281 25.47 11.43 -22.56
CA ASN A 281 24.09 11.22 -22.12
C ASN A 281 24.01 11.06 -20.59
N PRO A 282 24.40 12.09 -19.81
CA PRO A 282 24.20 12.06 -18.36
C PRO A 282 22.71 11.89 -18.04
N ILE A 283 22.40 11.36 -16.85
CA ILE A 283 21.01 11.29 -16.39
C ILE A 283 20.50 12.71 -16.13
N ARG A 284 19.39 13.10 -16.78
CA ARG A 284 18.93 14.50 -16.79
C ARG A 284 17.75 14.74 -15.85
N ASN A 285 17.62 15.98 -15.35
CA ASN A 285 16.40 16.51 -14.72
C ASN A 285 15.80 15.54 -13.69
N THR A 286 16.60 15.15 -12.71
CA THR A 286 16.20 14.13 -11.75
C THR A 286 16.06 14.75 -10.37
N VAL A 287 14.95 14.50 -9.70
CA VAL A 287 14.66 14.96 -8.35
C VAL A 287 14.62 13.75 -7.44
N ILE A 288 15.45 13.76 -6.39
CA ILE A 288 15.54 12.69 -5.39
C ILE A 288 15.42 13.35 -4.01
N LYS A 289 14.25 13.23 -3.39
CA LYS A 289 13.98 13.92 -2.12
C LYS A 289 13.30 13.08 -1.06
N HIS A 290 13.62 13.35 0.20
CA HIS A 290 12.94 12.71 1.35
C HIS A 290 12.95 11.19 1.29
N ASN A 291 13.97 10.55 0.71
CA ASN A 291 14.09 9.10 0.70
C ASN A 291 14.86 8.63 1.94
N TYR A 292 14.54 7.43 2.40
CA TYR A 292 15.03 6.83 3.63
C TYR A 292 15.71 5.52 3.29
N THR A 293 17.00 5.39 3.59
CA THR A 293 17.73 4.16 3.30
C THR A 293 18.32 3.51 4.53
N PHE A 294 18.39 2.18 4.55
CA PHE A 294 19.05 1.43 5.62
C PHE A 294 19.82 0.22 5.11
N ALA A 295 20.96 -0.04 5.74
CA ALA A 295 21.46 -1.39 5.91
C ALA A 295 22.46 -1.44 7.08
N GLY A 296 22.37 -2.50 7.86
CA GLY A 296 23.23 -2.71 9.02
C GLY A 296 24.59 -3.31 8.66
N THR A 297 25.41 -3.48 9.69
CA THR A 297 26.72 -4.14 9.62
C THR A 297 26.62 -5.67 9.63
N ASN A 298 25.42 -6.23 9.77
CA ASN A 298 25.15 -7.66 9.81
C ASN A 298 25.14 -8.33 8.42
N ILE A 299 25.47 -7.58 7.37
CA ILE A 299 25.68 -8.10 6.03
C ILE A 299 27.13 -7.92 5.58
N PRO A 300 27.71 -8.92 4.88
CA PRO A 300 29.12 -8.91 4.53
C PRO A 300 29.57 -7.67 3.75
N ARG A 301 28.75 -7.05 2.91
CA ARG A 301 29.01 -5.70 2.37
C ARG A 301 27.68 -4.95 2.18
N PRO A 302 27.41 -3.91 2.98
CA PRO A 302 26.13 -3.21 2.88
C PRO A 302 25.94 -2.46 1.55
N PRO A 303 24.68 -2.33 1.09
CA PRO A 303 24.34 -1.63 -0.13
C PRO A 303 24.83 -0.19 -0.14
N VAL A 304 25.00 0.31 -1.34
CA VAL A 304 25.47 1.66 -1.58
C VAL A 304 24.37 2.54 -2.16
N ASN A 305 24.45 3.84 -1.88
CA ASN A 305 23.66 4.86 -2.55
C ASN A 305 24.54 5.58 -3.57
N ALA A 306 24.30 5.34 -4.85
CA ALA A 306 25.12 5.86 -5.94
C ALA A 306 24.30 6.78 -6.85
N PHE A 307 24.78 8.01 -7.01
CA PHE A 307 24.16 9.04 -7.83
C PHE A 307 25.20 9.66 -8.77
N GLY A 308 24.92 9.63 -10.07
CA GLY A 308 25.75 10.28 -11.09
C GLY A 308 27.15 9.71 -11.25
N LEU A 309 27.35 8.41 -10.97
CA LEU A 309 28.59 7.71 -11.33
C LEU A 309 28.72 7.51 -12.85
N ASN A 310 29.91 7.08 -13.27
CA ASN A 310 30.32 6.84 -14.66
C ASN A 310 30.22 8.11 -15.50
N TYR A 311 29.12 8.30 -16.23
CA TYR A 311 28.98 9.42 -17.18
C TYR A 311 28.08 10.55 -16.68
N GLY A 312 27.65 10.47 -15.42
CA GLY A 312 27.20 11.65 -14.69
C GLY A 312 25.73 11.96 -14.71
N VAL A 313 25.43 13.16 -14.21
CA VAL A 313 24.09 13.73 -14.06
C VAL A 313 24.09 15.19 -14.51
N ASP A 314 23.01 15.61 -15.14
CA ASP A 314 22.75 17.01 -15.49
C ASP A 314 21.42 17.46 -14.86
N ASN A 315 21.44 18.52 -14.05
CA ASN A 315 20.29 19.00 -13.31
C ASN A 315 19.69 17.95 -12.35
N LEU A 316 20.54 17.37 -11.49
CA LEU A 316 20.12 16.54 -10.35
C LEU A 316 19.79 17.42 -9.14
N THR A 317 18.68 17.16 -8.46
CA THR A 317 18.41 17.65 -7.11
C THR A 317 18.40 16.47 -6.16
N LEU A 318 19.37 16.40 -5.25
CA LEU A 318 19.45 15.43 -4.17
C LEU A 318 19.25 16.17 -2.85
N ASP A 319 18.04 16.12 -2.30
CA ASP A 319 17.64 17.04 -1.23
C ASP A 319 16.84 16.39 -0.10
N SER A 320 17.17 16.73 1.14
CA SER A 320 16.41 16.32 2.33
C SER A 320 16.23 14.80 2.49
N ASN A 321 17.20 13.99 2.04
CA ASN A 321 17.17 12.54 2.19
C ASN A 321 17.84 12.10 3.51
N TYR A 322 17.37 11.00 4.09
CA TYR A 322 18.01 10.31 5.21
C TYR A 322 18.72 9.06 4.69
N ILE A 323 20.01 9.23 4.38
CA ILE A 323 20.79 8.24 3.66
C ILE A 323 21.74 7.56 4.64
N THR A 324 21.65 6.24 4.74
CA THR A 324 22.64 5.46 5.46
C THR A 324 23.54 4.70 4.49
N CYS A 325 24.59 4.06 5.01
CA CYS A 325 25.59 3.34 4.23
C CYS A 325 26.44 4.29 3.37
N GLN A 326 27.32 3.72 2.57
CA GLN A 326 28.19 4.50 1.71
C GLN A 326 27.36 5.30 0.71
N THR A 327 27.72 6.57 0.57
CA THR A 327 27.15 7.48 -0.42
C THR A 327 28.21 7.82 -1.45
N ARG A 328 27.83 7.72 -2.71
CA ARG A 328 28.71 7.92 -3.85
C ARG A 328 28.09 8.94 -4.77
N LEU A 329 28.80 10.06 -4.91
CA LEU A 329 28.53 11.08 -5.91
C LEU A 329 29.62 10.95 -6.99
N GLY A 330 29.46 11.61 -8.14
CA GLY A 330 30.34 11.42 -9.31
C GLY A 330 31.83 11.26 -8.99
N PHE A 331 32.57 10.47 -9.78
CA PHE A 331 33.99 10.18 -9.51
C PHE A 331 34.74 9.71 -10.77
N ASN A 332 36.09 9.84 -10.77
CA ASN A 332 37.06 9.36 -11.78
C ASN A 332 36.43 8.85 -13.09
N ASN A 333 36.30 9.76 -14.06
CA ASN A 333 35.65 9.63 -15.38
C ASN A 333 34.23 10.20 -15.49
N THR A 334 33.65 10.80 -14.44
CA THR A 334 32.40 11.58 -14.55
C THR A 334 32.61 12.90 -15.30
N PRO A 335 32.17 13.01 -16.57
CA PRO A 335 32.40 14.20 -17.39
C PRO A 335 31.46 15.35 -17.01
N VAL A 336 30.28 15.04 -16.46
CA VAL A 336 29.24 16.01 -16.11
C VAL A 336 28.67 15.66 -14.75
N PHE A 337 28.86 16.52 -13.75
CA PHE A 337 28.20 16.38 -12.46
C PHE A 337 27.58 17.73 -12.07
N LYS A 338 26.40 18.02 -12.63
CA LYS A 338 25.63 19.22 -12.31
C LYS A 338 24.50 18.82 -11.37
N ALA A 339 24.76 18.95 -10.07
CA ALA A 339 23.83 18.55 -9.03
C ALA A 339 23.72 19.62 -7.93
N SER A 340 22.53 19.79 -7.40
CA SER A 340 22.25 20.46 -6.13
C SER A 340 22.10 19.38 -5.06
N VAL A 341 23.00 19.38 -4.06
CA VAL A 341 23.06 18.35 -3.02
C VAL A 341 22.97 19.04 -1.65
N ASN A 342 21.76 19.15 -1.09
CA ASN A 342 21.50 19.97 0.10
C ASN A 342 20.60 19.25 1.11
N GLY A 343 20.66 19.62 2.39
CA GLY A 343 19.70 19.19 3.41
C GLY A 343 19.68 17.69 3.70
N ASN A 344 20.58 16.90 3.12
CA ASN A 344 20.63 15.46 3.35
C ASN A 344 21.30 15.17 4.70
N LYS A 345 20.82 14.14 5.39
CA LYS A 345 21.49 13.53 6.54
C LYS A 345 22.16 12.25 6.05
N ILE A 346 23.47 12.30 5.90
CA ILE A 346 24.30 11.22 5.35
C ILE A 346 25.04 10.54 6.49
N ILE A 347 24.69 9.28 6.75
CA ILE A 347 25.14 8.52 7.91
C ILE A 347 25.91 7.29 7.43
N ALA A 348 27.14 7.13 7.89
CA ALA A 348 27.90 5.92 7.60
C ALA A 348 27.52 4.78 8.55
N GLY A 349 27.30 3.60 7.98
CA GLY A 349 27.12 2.33 8.71
C GLY A 349 27.93 1.18 8.11
N ILE A 350 28.90 1.49 7.22
CA ILE A 350 29.77 0.47 6.64
C ILE A 350 31.05 0.41 7.49
N PRO A 351 31.51 -0.78 7.92
CA PRO A 351 32.77 -0.87 8.64
C PRO A 351 33.93 -0.41 7.74
N ALA A 352 34.94 0.24 8.36
CA ALA A 352 36.02 0.94 7.65
C ALA A 352 36.80 0.04 6.66
N ASN A 353 36.75 -1.28 6.86
CA ASN A 353 37.35 -2.30 5.99
C ASN A 353 36.73 -2.38 4.58
N TYR A 354 35.54 -1.81 4.33
CA TYR A 354 34.92 -1.80 3.00
C TYR A 354 35.04 -0.46 2.25
N GLY A 355 35.87 0.46 2.77
CA GLY A 355 36.27 1.70 2.09
C GLY A 355 35.62 2.97 2.63
N TYR A 356 35.68 4.04 1.85
CA TYR A 356 35.24 5.38 2.24
C TYR A 356 33.72 5.49 2.35
N TYR A 357 33.20 6.05 3.45
CA TYR A 357 31.76 6.29 3.60
C TYR A 357 31.22 7.33 2.61
N LEU A 358 32.03 8.32 2.24
CA LEU A 358 31.80 9.21 1.10
C LEU A 358 32.77 8.84 -0.01
N TRP A 359 32.28 8.76 -1.24
CA TRP A 359 33.13 8.53 -2.40
C TRP A 359 32.85 9.56 -3.48
N GLY A 360 33.91 10.20 -3.95
CA GLY A 360 33.87 11.24 -4.97
C GLY A 360 33.63 12.65 -4.45
N PHE A 361 33.48 12.83 -3.14
CA PHE A 361 33.27 14.13 -2.51
C PHE A 361 33.62 14.11 -1.03
N THR A 362 33.69 15.30 -0.45
CA THR A 362 33.91 15.60 0.96
C THR A 362 32.77 16.50 1.48
N ASP A 363 32.76 16.75 2.78
CA ASP A 363 31.81 17.67 3.41
C ASP A 363 31.94 19.12 2.92
N ILE A 364 33.15 19.55 2.53
CA ILE A 364 33.42 20.87 1.95
C ILE A 364 32.72 21.06 0.61
N ASP A 365 32.57 20.00 -0.20
CA ASP A 365 31.96 20.10 -1.52
C ASP A 365 30.46 20.41 -1.44
N PHE A 366 29.78 19.92 -0.39
CA PHE A 366 28.35 20.14 -0.15
C PHE A 366 28.06 20.41 1.33
N PRO A 367 28.37 21.63 1.82
CA PRO A 367 28.35 21.96 3.25
C PRO A 367 26.93 22.10 3.83
N GLN A 368 25.89 22.18 2.99
CA GLN A 368 24.49 22.26 3.44
C GLN A 368 23.90 20.90 3.88
N ASN A 369 24.72 19.86 4.00
CA ASN A 369 24.31 18.53 4.45
C ASN A 369 24.82 18.25 5.87
N THR A 370 24.17 17.32 6.56
CA THR A 370 24.66 16.78 7.83
C THR A 370 25.38 15.47 7.59
N TYR A 371 26.65 15.39 7.99
CA TYR A 371 27.49 14.21 7.86
C TYR A 371 27.68 13.54 9.21
N VAL A 372 27.39 12.24 9.29
CA VAL A 372 27.60 11.42 10.48
C VAL A 372 28.52 10.25 10.08
N PRO A 373 29.83 10.33 10.33
CA PRO A 373 30.80 9.34 9.83
C PRO A 373 30.73 7.95 10.46
N ALA A 374 29.94 7.77 11.51
CA ALA A 374 29.74 6.49 12.17
C ALA A 374 28.25 6.28 12.45
N GLN A 375 27.84 5.03 12.61
CA GLN A 375 26.47 4.72 12.94
C GLN A 375 26.16 5.27 14.35
N PRO A 376 25.04 6.00 14.54
CA PRO A 376 24.65 6.45 15.87
C PRO A 376 24.42 5.27 16.82
N SER A 377 24.84 5.44 18.07
CA SER A 377 24.69 4.45 19.15
C SER A 377 23.56 4.77 20.13
N SER A 378 22.85 5.88 19.91
CA SER A 378 21.72 6.32 20.74
C SER A 378 20.77 7.21 19.95
N GLY A 379 19.56 7.36 20.49
CA GLY A 379 18.50 8.20 19.90
C GLY A 379 17.48 7.40 19.08
N LEU A 380 16.46 8.11 18.64
CA LEU A 380 15.35 7.60 17.85
C LEU A 380 15.04 8.62 16.76
N GLU A 381 14.99 8.16 15.52
CA GLU A 381 14.49 8.94 14.38
C GLU A 381 13.42 8.10 13.68
N TYR A 382 12.31 8.70 13.29
CA TYR A 382 11.25 7.99 12.58
C TYR A 382 10.51 8.90 11.60
N PHE A 383 9.93 8.28 10.58
CA PHE A 383 9.24 8.97 9.50
C PHE A 383 7.89 8.30 9.26
N VAL A 384 6.80 9.08 9.34
CA VAL A 384 5.43 8.63 9.06
C VAL A 384 4.98 9.25 7.74
N LEU A 385 4.73 8.40 6.74
CA LEU A 385 4.52 8.78 5.34
C LEU A 385 3.09 8.43 4.91
N PRO A 386 2.14 9.38 5.03
CA PRO A 386 0.74 9.13 4.69
C PRO A 386 0.54 8.77 3.21
N ASN A 387 -0.40 7.88 2.97
CA ASN A 387 -0.73 7.39 1.64
C ASN A 387 -1.74 8.34 0.96
N LYS A 388 -1.39 8.82 -0.22
CA LYS A 388 -2.20 9.74 -1.05
C LYS A 388 -3.49 9.09 -1.56
N TYR A 389 -3.45 7.79 -1.83
CA TYR A 389 -4.54 7.05 -2.47
C TYR A 389 -5.46 6.36 -1.45
N GLU A 390 -4.93 6.01 -0.28
CA GLU A 390 -5.66 5.36 0.81
C GLU A 390 -5.54 6.21 2.07
N ARG A 391 -6.61 6.95 2.37
CA ARG A 391 -6.68 7.72 3.61
C ARG A 391 -6.51 6.78 4.82
N ASP A 392 -5.92 7.30 5.89
CA ASP A 392 -5.73 6.59 7.16
C ASP A 392 -4.80 5.36 7.04
N ARG A 393 -3.94 5.35 6.02
CA ARG A 393 -2.82 4.43 5.84
C ARG A 393 -1.52 5.20 5.71
N ALA A 394 -0.44 4.73 6.35
CA ALA A 394 0.89 5.31 6.22
C ALA A 394 1.99 4.26 6.23
N HIS A 395 3.10 4.56 5.56
CA HIS A 395 4.35 3.84 5.72
C HIS A 395 5.16 4.46 6.85
N ILE A 396 5.89 3.65 7.59
CA ILE A 396 6.69 4.08 8.73
C ILE A 396 8.10 3.51 8.59
N ALA A 397 9.11 4.38 8.63
CA ALA A 397 10.51 3.99 8.81
C ALA A 397 10.97 4.39 10.22
N ILE A 398 11.61 3.48 10.94
CA ILE A 398 12.10 3.72 12.30
C ILE A 398 13.59 3.39 12.34
N TYR A 399 14.40 4.37 12.76
CA TYR A 399 15.82 4.24 13.07
C TYR A 399 15.99 4.30 14.59
N ASN A 400 16.01 3.13 15.22
CA ASN A 400 16.13 2.92 16.66
C ASN A 400 17.60 2.77 17.05
N TRP A 401 18.33 3.88 17.01
CA TRP A 401 19.76 3.92 17.28
C TRP A 401 20.13 3.51 18.70
N ALA A 402 19.21 3.69 19.65
CA ALA A 402 19.37 3.21 21.03
C ALA A 402 19.29 1.68 21.17
N GLY A 403 18.78 0.97 20.15
CA GLY A 403 18.60 -0.48 20.21
C GLY A 403 17.55 -0.93 21.23
N SER A 404 16.59 -0.07 21.58
CA SER A 404 15.52 -0.38 22.54
C SER A 404 14.58 -1.45 22.01
N ASP A 405 14.05 -2.31 22.90
CA ASP A 405 13.04 -3.32 22.51
C ASP A 405 11.71 -2.70 22.06
N TYR A 406 11.39 -1.51 22.58
CA TYR A 406 10.20 -0.74 22.22
C TYR A 406 10.56 0.72 22.00
N VAL A 407 9.86 1.36 21.06
CA VAL A 407 9.98 2.79 20.78
C VAL A 407 8.62 3.47 20.78
N GLN A 408 8.58 4.73 21.21
CA GLN A 408 7.37 5.55 21.17
C GLN A 408 7.42 6.45 19.94
N ILE A 409 6.42 6.37 19.06
CA ILE A 409 6.35 7.23 17.87
C ILE A 409 5.01 7.94 17.78
N ASN A 410 5.03 9.19 17.33
CA ASN A 410 3.81 9.95 17.04
C ASN A 410 3.36 9.70 15.61
N VAL A 411 2.15 9.12 15.45
CA VAL A 411 1.54 8.77 14.17
C VAL A 411 0.40 9.70 13.77
N SER A 412 0.27 10.87 14.38
CA SER A 412 -0.81 11.84 14.08
C SER A 412 -0.85 12.26 12.61
N ASN A 413 0.30 12.22 11.91
CA ASN A 413 0.40 12.52 10.48
C ASN A 413 -0.05 11.37 9.55
N SER A 414 -0.44 10.21 10.09
CA SER A 414 -0.91 9.05 9.30
C SER A 414 -2.34 9.23 8.74
N GLY A 415 -3.11 10.19 9.28
CA GLY A 415 -4.53 10.37 9.01
C GLY A 415 -5.45 9.70 10.03
N LEU A 416 -4.93 8.76 10.82
CA LEU A 416 -5.66 8.13 11.92
C LEU A 416 -6.05 9.14 13.00
N GLN A 417 -7.21 8.90 13.63
CA GLN A 417 -7.74 9.72 14.71
C GLN A 417 -7.80 8.93 16.01
N ALA A 418 -7.80 9.64 17.14
CA ALA A 418 -8.01 9.00 18.44
C ALA A 418 -9.29 8.14 18.45
N GLY A 419 -9.17 6.94 19.00
CA GLY A 419 -10.22 5.92 18.98
C GLY A 419 -10.29 5.08 17.70
N ASP A 420 -9.52 5.38 16.66
CA ASP A 420 -9.44 4.49 15.49
C ASP A 420 -8.72 3.19 15.87
N ILE A 421 -9.26 2.06 15.41
CA ILE A 421 -8.59 0.75 15.52
C ILE A 421 -7.69 0.62 14.30
N PHE A 422 -6.41 0.32 14.52
CA PHE A 422 -5.43 0.20 13.47
C PHE A 422 -4.72 -1.15 13.52
N GLU A 423 -4.21 -1.57 12.36
CA GLU A 423 -3.18 -2.59 12.23
C GLU A 423 -1.84 -1.91 12.03
N LEU A 424 -0.82 -2.39 12.75
CA LEU A 424 0.59 -2.12 12.51
C LEU A 424 1.21 -3.40 11.96
N VAL A 425 1.64 -3.34 10.71
CA VAL A 425 2.13 -4.48 9.93
C VAL A 425 3.64 -4.36 9.79
N ASN A 426 4.41 -5.35 10.27
CA ASN A 426 5.83 -5.44 9.94
C ASN A 426 5.97 -5.85 8.47
N LEU A 427 6.66 -5.02 7.69
CA LEU A 427 6.70 -5.22 6.25
C LEU A 427 7.62 -6.35 5.80
N MET A 428 8.52 -6.81 6.67
CA MET A 428 9.31 -8.00 6.35
C MET A 428 8.50 -9.30 6.44
N ASP A 429 7.29 -9.27 7.01
CA ASP A 429 6.34 -10.39 7.00
C ASP A 429 4.88 -9.90 6.94
N TYR A 430 4.56 -9.22 5.83
CA TYR A 430 3.35 -8.42 5.63
C TYR A 430 2.03 -9.13 5.98
N TYR A 431 1.95 -10.45 5.80
CA TYR A 431 0.70 -11.20 6.01
C TYR A 431 0.61 -11.90 7.35
N ASN A 432 1.72 -12.04 8.10
CA ASN A 432 1.76 -12.86 9.31
C ASN A 432 2.16 -12.08 10.57
N ASP A 433 2.88 -10.96 10.43
CA ASP A 433 3.32 -10.12 11.55
C ASP A 433 2.50 -8.82 11.61
N ILE A 434 1.36 -8.91 12.28
CA ILE A 434 0.37 -7.84 12.38
C ILE A 434 -0.02 -7.67 13.85
N THR A 435 0.16 -6.45 14.36
CA THR A 435 -0.32 -6.04 15.68
C THR A 435 -1.55 -5.15 15.51
N THR A 436 -2.60 -5.37 16.31
CA THR A 436 -3.79 -4.50 16.35
C THR A 436 -3.85 -3.73 17.65
N ASP A 437 -4.15 -2.43 17.57
CA ASP A 437 -4.36 -1.59 18.74
C ASP A 437 -5.34 -0.44 18.42
N THR A 438 -5.72 0.33 19.44
CA THR A 438 -6.56 1.53 19.31
C THR A 438 -5.71 2.78 19.53
N LEU A 439 -5.81 3.74 18.60
CA LEU A 439 -5.03 4.96 18.69
C LEU A 439 -5.48 5.80 19.89
N SER A 440 -4.54 6.11 20.77
CA SER A 440 -4.77 6.92 21.96
C SER A 440 -5.03 8.40 21.60
N ALA A 441 -5.52 9.18 22.58
CA ALA A 441 -5.73 10.61 22.41
C ALA A 441 -4.44 11.42 22.14
N THR A 442 -3.26 10.88 22.48
CA THR A 442 -1.98 11.55 22.25
C THR A 442 -1.47 11.36 20.82
N GLY A 443 -2.03 10.40 20.06
CA GLY A 443 -1.52 10.02 18.75
C GLY A 443 -0.17 9.30 18.81
N ILE A 444 0.30 8.92 20.00
CA ILE A 444 1.54 8.17 20.22
C ILE A 444 1.20 6.69 20.35
N ILE A 445 1.99 5.85 19.68
CA ILE A 445 1.93 4.39 19.77
C ILE A 445 3.27 3.82 20.25
N SER A 446 3.20 2.69 20.94
CA SER A 446 4.36 1.88 21.33
C SER A 446 4.61 0.83 20.26
N VAL A 447 5.77 0.89 19.59
CA VAL A 447 6.13 -0.04 18.52
C VAL A 447 7.16 -1.04 19.06
N PRO A 448 6.88 -2.35 19.02
CA PRO A 448 7.90 -3.37 19.27
C PRO A 448 8.98 -3.27 18.18
N MET A 449 10.24 -3.41 18.57
CA MET A 449 11.40 -3.47 17.68
C MET A 449 12.11 -4.83 17.78
N THR A 450 11.60 -5.76 18.59
CA THR A 450 12.08 -7.13 18.72
C THR A 450 10.90 -8.10 18.67
N GLY A 451 11.18 -9.41 18.51
CA GLY A 451 10.13 -10.43 18.45
C GLY A 451 9.37 -10.53 17.13
N HIS A 452 9.92 -9.98 16.05
CA HIS A 452 9.32 -9.99 14.72
C HIS A 452 9.63 -11.25 13.90
N THR A 453 8.73 -11.59 12.97
CA THR A 453 8.93 -12.64 11.98
C THR A 453 9.37 -12.07 10.63
N PHE A 454 9.84 -12.95 9.74
CA PHE A 454 10.37 -12.58 8.42
C PHE A 454 9.90 -13.59 7.38
N ALA A 455 9.30 -13.10 6.30
CA ALA A 455 8.86 -13.93 5.20
C ALA A 455 10.09 -14.55 4.48
N PRO A 456 10.13 -15.89 4.31
CA PRO A 456 11.21 -16.54 3.58
C PRO A 456 11.16 -16.16 2.10
N VAL A 457 12.33 -16.20 1.46
CA VAL A 457 12.47 -16.00 0.02
C VAL A 457 12.10 -17.31 -0.69
N ILE A 458 11.09 -17.28 -1.57
CA ILE A 458 10.67 -18.50 -2.28
C ILE A 458 11.80 -18.96 -3.19
N GLY A 459 12.26 -20.21 -3.05
CA GLY A 459 13.36 -20.77 -3.84
C GLY A 459 14.77 -20.50 -3.28
N SER A 460 14.89 -19.91 -2.09
CA SER A 460 16.16 -19.77 -1.37
C SER A 460 16.10 -20.49 -0.03
N LYS A 461 17.23 -21.07 0.40
CA LYS A 461 17.40 -21.71 1.71
C LYS A 461 17.92 -20.75 2.77
N LYS A 462 18.20 -19.51 2.41
CA LYS A 462 18.72 -18.53 3.34
C LYS A 462 17.65 -17.95 4.24
N ASN A 463 18.08 -17.67 5.46
CA ASN A 463 17.29 -16.86 6.36
C ASN A 463 17.24 -15.42 5.86
N PRO A 464 16.07 -14.75 5.96
CA PRO A 464 15.97 -13.32 5.69
C PRO A 464 16.94 -12.51 6.56
N VAL A 465 17.54 -11.49 5.96
CA VAL A 465 18.41 -10.56 6.68
C VAL A 465 17.55 -9.54 7.43
N SER A 466 17.43 -9.69 8.75
CA SER A 466 16.75 -8.70 9.60
C SER A 466 17.61 -7.47 9.86
N GLN A 467 16.97 -6.32 10.07
CA GLN A 467 17.64 -5.09 10.53
C GLN A 467 17.19 -4.65 11.94
N PHE A 468 16.31 -5.44 12.56
CA PHE A 468 15.85 -5.22 13.92
C PHE A 468 16.96 -5.56 14.95
N PRO A 469 16.99 -4.89 16.12
CA PRO A 469 16.08 -3.81 16.52
C PRO A 469 16.47 -2.43 15.98
N THR A 470 17.63 -2.29 15.33
CA THR A 470 18.21 -1.00 14.91
C THR A 470 17.34 -0.26 13.89
N PHE A 471 16.73 -0.97 12.96
CA PHE A 471 15.88 -0.41 11.93
C PHE A 471 14.67 -1.30 11.66
N GLY A 472 13.50 -0.69 11.59
CA GLY A 472 12.23 -1.36 11.32
C GLY A 472 11.39 -0.56 10.33
N VAL A 473 10.65 -1.28 9.48
CA VAL A 473 9.72 -0.67 8.54
C VAL A 473 8.34 -1.30 8.71
N PHE A 474 7.35 -0.43 8.91
CA PHE A 474 5.99 -0.82 9.18
C PHE A 474 5.02 -0.13 8.23
N MET A 475 3.83 -0.71 8.09
CA MET A 475 2.67 -0.04 7.54
C MET A 475 1.60 0.03 8.63
N ILE A 476 1.05 1.21 8.83
CA ILE A 476 -0.10 1.40 9.71
C ILE A 476 -1.35 1.66 8.87
N ARG A 477 -2.46 1.03 9.20
CA ARG A 477 -3.75 1.29 8.53
C ARG A 477 -4.93 1.17 9.47
N LYS A 478 -5.95 1.98 9.22
CA LYS A 478 -7.25 1.86 9.88
C LYS A 478 -7.96 0.58 9.47
N ILE A 479 -8.50 -0.13 10.45
CA ILE A 479 -9.40 -1.28 10.23
C ILE A 479 -10.77 -1.09 10.88
N GLY A 480 -10.92 -0.08 11.73
CA GLY A 480 -12.19 0.22 12.34
C GLY A 480 -12.10 1.47 13.21
N LYS A 481 -13.16 1.68 13.99
CA LYS A 481 -13.20 2.69 15.03
C LYS A 481 -13.72 2.03 16.28
N SER A 482 -12.99 2.20 17.38
CA SER A 482 -13.47 1.79 18.69
C SER A 482 -14.69 2.64 18.97
N ILE A 483 -15.84 1.97 19.05
CA ILE A 483 -17.03 2.58 19.60
C ILE A 483 -16.75 2.59 21.09
N THR A 484 -16.46 3.76 21.65
CA THR A 484 -16.53 3.94 23.09
C THR A 484 -17.96 3.61 23.47
N THR A 485 -18.22 2.37 23.89
CA THR A 485 -19.31 2.12 24.80
C THR A 485 -18.86 2.79 26.08
N ASN A 486 -19.13 4.08 26.17
CA ASN A 486 -19.40 4.62 27.48
C ASN A 486 -20.62 3.84 27.95
N ILE A 487 -20.39 2.66 28.55
CA ILE A 487 -21.13 2.32 29.74
C ILE A 487 -20.65 3.37 30.75
N VAL A 488 -21.13 4.61 30.57
CA VAL A 488 -21.59 5.29 31.76
C VAL A 488 -22.60 4.29 32.26
N LYS A 489 -22.29 3.67 33.38
CA LYS A 489 -23.33 3.17 34.27
C LYS A 489 -24.05 4.43 34.75
N ASN A 490 -24.69 5.15 33.83
CA ASN A 490 -25.82 5.97 34.14
C ASN A 490 -26.77 4.90 34.65
N GLN A 491 -26.80 4.76 35.98
CA GLN A 491 -28.06 4.61 36.65
C GLN A 491 -28.93 5.76 36.13
N SER A 492 -29.46 5.61 34.91
CA SER A 492 -30.65 6.34 34.53
C SER A 492 -31.67 5.83 35.54
N ASN A 493 -32.05 6.70 36.46
CA ASN A 493 -33.10 6.48 37.44
C ASN A 493 -34.49 6.26 36.81
N GLY A 494 -34.56 5.84 35.54
CA GLY A 494 -35.79 5.44 34.86
C GLY A 494 -36.01 3.94 35.04
N PHE A 495 -36.75 3.56 36.07
CA PHE A 495 -37.19 2.18 36.28
C PHE A 495 -38.20 1.80 35.18
N LEU A 496 -37.83 0.92 34.25
CA LEU A 496 -38.79 0.20 33.42
C LEU A 496 -39.35 -0.97 34.24
N LYS A 497 -40.62 -0.89 34.66
CA LYS A 497 -41.30 -1.93 35.44
C LYS A 497 -42.37 -2.61 34.60
N ILE A 498 -42.44 -3.94 34.67
CA ILE A 498 -43.47 -4.74 34.04
C ILE A 498 -44.25 -5.48 35.12
N TYR A 499 -45.58 -5.33 35.15
CA TYR A 499 -46.44 -6.00 36.13
C TYR A 499 -47.84 -6.30 35.58
N PRO A 500 -48.45 -7.46 35.89
CA PRO A 500 -47.82 -8.58 36.60
C PRO A 500 -46.73 -9.22 35.74
N ASN A 501 -45.65 -9.65 36.41
CA ASN A 501 -44.58 -10.43 35.82
C ASN A 501 -44.29 -11.58 36.81
N PRO A 502 -44.80 -12.80 36.55
CA PRO A 502 -45.25 -13.30 35.23
C PRO A 502 -46.61 -12.74 34.74
N SER A 503 -46.76 -12.61 33.43
CA SER A 503 -47.97 -12.12 32.75
C SER A 503 -48.82 -13.29 32.21
N SER A 504 -50.14 -13.22 32.34
CA SER A 504 -51.08 -14.24 31.84
C SER A 504 -51.75 -13.86 30.53
N SER A 505 -52.22 -12.62 30.38
CA SER A 505 -52.86 -12.14 29.14
C SER A 505 -52.59 -10.66 28.88
N VAL A 506 -52.30 -9.90 29.93
CA VAL A 506 -52.03 -8.46 29.87
C VAL A 506 -50.99 -8.12 30.92
N CYS A 507 -50.03 -7.25 30.58
CA CYS A 507 -49.13 -6.63 31.54
C CYS A 507 -49.05 -5.12 31.30
N ASN A 508 -48.83 -4.37 32.38
CA ASN A 508 -48.54 -2.94 32.32
C ASN A 508 -47.04 -2.72 32.30
N ILE A 509 -46.62 -1.69 31.57
CA ILE A 509 -45.25 -1.26 31.39
C ILE A 509 -45.18 0.18 31.87
N SER A 510 -44.49 0.40 32.98
CA SER A 510 -44.28 1.72 33.55
C SER A 510 -42.84 2.18 33.32
N PHE A 511 -42.66 3.40 32.80
CA PHE A 511 -41.35 4.01 32.55
C PHE A 511 -41.44 5.54 32.64
N SER A 512 -40.30 6.24 32.76
CA SER A 512 -40.26 7.71 32.79
C SER A 512 -39.53 8.25 31.57
N MET A 513 -40.06 9.32 30.98
CA MET A 513 -39.43 10.08 29.90
C MET A 513 -38.88 11.41 30.43
N ASP A 514 -37.70 11.79 29.98
CA ASP A 514 -37.00 13.03 30.32
C ASP A 514 -37.28 14.19 29.35
N HIS A 515 -37.84 13.89 28.16
CA HIS A 515 -38.32 14.86 27.16
C HIS A 515 -39.48 14.26 26.34
N PRO A 516 -40.39 15.07 25.77
CA PRO A 516 -41.47 14.57 24.91
C PRO A 516 -40.91 14.07 23.56
N GLY A 517 -41.52 13.03 22.99
CA GLY A 517 -41.08 12.49 21.71
C GLY A 517 -41.79 11.21 21.29
N ASP A 518 -41.48 10.77 20.06
CA ASP A 518 -41.96 9.52 19.50
C ASP A 518 -41.11 8.35 20.03
N PHE A 519 -41.77 7.26 20.42
CA PHE A 519 -41.10 6.04 20.85
C PHE A 519 -41.69 4.80 20.17
N ASN A 520 -40.84 3.80 20.01
CA ASN A 520 -41.22 2.51 19.44
C ASN A 520 -41.04 1.42 20.49
N LEU A 521 -42.10 0.63 20.70
CA LEU A 521 -42.10 -0.54 21.57
C LEU A 521 -42.00 -1.80 20.73
N ALA A 522 -41.01 -2.63 21.05
CA ALA A 522 -40.83 -3.94 20.45
C ALA A 522 -40.80 -5.02 21.53
N ILE A 523 -41.51 -6.12 21.31
CA ILE A 523 -41.33 -7.35 22.06
C ILE A 523 -40.46 -8.28 21.23
N THR A 524 -39.42 -8.83 21.83
CA THR A 524 -38.62 -9.89 21.22
C THR A 524 -38.62 -11.14 22.06
N ASP A 525 -38.37 -12.30 21.44
CA ASP A 525 -37.89 -13.46 22.17
C ASP A 525 -36.45 -13.22 22.71
N ILE A 526 -35.90 -14.19 23.44
CA ILE A 526 -34.53 -14.10 23.98
C ILE A 526 -33.44 -14.12 22.89
N LEU A 527 -33.79 -14.52 21.66
CA LEU A 527 -32.89 -14.53 20.50
C LEU A 527 -32.99 -13.24 19.68
N GLY A 528 -33.79 -12.27 20.14
CA GLY A 528 -33.96 -10.96 19.48
C GLY A 528 -34.93 -10.96 18.31
N LYS A 529 -35.70 -12.04 18.08
CA LYS A 529 -36.71 -12.07 17.03
C LYS A 529 -37.91 -11.23 17.44
N PRO A 530 -38.37 -10.25 16.63
CA PRO A 530 -39.52 -9.42 16.95
C PRO A 530 -40.81 -10.24 16.90
N MET A 531 -41.62 -10.15 17.95
CA MET A 531 -42.86 -10.91 18.13
C MET A 531 -44.10 -10.01 18.03
N VAL A 532 -44.02 -8.76 18.50
CA VAL A 532 -45.07 -7.74 18.37
C VAL A 532 -44.41 -6.38 18.16
N CYS A 533 -44.86 -5.65 17.14
CA CYS A 533 -44.56 -4.24 16.95
C CYS A 533 -45.84 -3.45 17.27
N GLN A 534 -45.83 -2.64 18.33
CA GLN A 534 -46.89 -1.68 18.56
C GLN A 534 -46.43 -0.33 18.00
N ASN A 535 -47.30 0.31 17.21
CA ASN A 535 -46.96 1.52 16.46
C ASN A 535 -46.65 2.70 17.39
N THR A 536 -45.89 3.62 16.82
CA THR A 536 -45.43 4.89 17.40
C THR A 536 -46.55 5.64 18.11
N PHE A 537 -46.27 6.02 19.35
CA PHE A 537 -47.12 6.88 20.15
C PHE A 537 -46.30 8.13 20.50
N ASN A 538 -46.96 9.27 20.64
CA ASN A 538 -46.34 10.50 21.10
C ASN A 538 -46.66 10.66 22.59
N TYR A 539 -45.63 10.69 23.46
CA TYR A 539 -45.81 10.89 24.90
C TYR A 539 -45.10 12.13 25.40
N ASN A 540 -45.67 12.70 26.46
CA ASN A 540 -45.13 13.85 27.18
C ASN A 540 -43.97 13.44 28.09
N GLN A 541 -43.18 14.43 28.53
CA GLN A 541 -42.22 14.25 29.62
C GLN A 541 -42.93 13.76 30.90
N GLY A 542 -42.32 12.83 31.63
CA GLY A 542 -42.85 12.27 32.89
C GLY A 542 -43.11 10.76 32.85
N ASN A 543 -43.80 10.24 33.87
CA ASN A 543 -44.12 8.82 33.99
C ASN A 543 -45.22 8.42 32.98
N GLN A 544 -44.96 7.34 32.27
CA GLN A 544 -45.84 6.72 31.30
C GLN A 544 -46.23 5.33 31.79
N GLU A 545 -47.47 4.91 31.50
CA GLU A 545 -47.95 3.55 31.72
C GLU A 545 -48.66 3.05 30.46
N ILE A 546 -48.13 1.96 29.89
CA ILE A 546 -48.69 1.32 28.70
C ILE A 546 -49.22 -0.05 29.11
N GLN A 547 -50.43 -0.36 28.67
CA GLN A 547 -50.96 -1.71 28.78
C GLN A 547 -50.63 -2.52 27.52
N LEU A 548 -50.02 -3.68 27.72
CA LEU A 548 -49.60 -4.58 26.65
C LEU A 548 -50.42 -5.86 26.68
N ASN A 549 -51.09 -6.17 25.57
CA ASN A 549 -51.74 -7.46 25.38
C ASN A 549 -50.70 -8.52 25.02
N THR A 550 -50.59 -9.54 25.87
CA THR A 550 -49.64 -10.66 25.73
C THR A 550 -50.34 -11.99 25.48
N LYS A 551 -51.66 -12.00 25.28
CA LYS A 551 -52.49 -13.22 25.13
C LYS A 551 -51.99 -14.14 24.03
N ASP A 552 -51.51 -13.58 22.93
CA ASP A 552 -51.08 -14.34 21.74
C ASP A 552 -49.60 -14.78 21.81
N LEU A 553 -48.88 -14.42 22.87
CA LEU A 553 -47.53 -14.91 23.12
C LEU A 553 -47.58 -16.31 23.72
N GLN A 554 -46.70 -17.19 23.24
CA GLN A 554 -46.50 -18.50 23.83
C GLN A 554 -45.87 -18.39 25.23
N LYS A 555 -45.99 -19.44 26.05
CA LYS A 555 -45.31 -19.48 27.35
C LYS A 555 -43.80 -19.36 27.15
N GLY A 556 -43.15 -18.43 27.84
CA GLY A 556 -41.73 -18.18 27.60
C GLY A 556 -41.21 -16.87 28.19
N THR A 557 -39.91 -16.66 28.07
CA THR A 557 -39.24 -15.41 28.44
C THR A 557 -39.15 -14.48 27.24
N TYR A 558 -39.52 -13.23 27.44
CA TYR A 558 -39.49 -12.18 26.43
C TYR A 558 -38.74 -10.95 26.93
N LEU A 559 -38.22 -10.16 25.99
CA LEU A 559 -37.64 -8.84 26.23
C LEU A 559 -38.56 -7.78 25.65
N ILE A 560 -38.78 -6.72 26.41
CA ILE A 560 -39.39 -5.48 25.92
C ILE A 560 -38.27 -4.48 25.67
N LEU A 561 -38.26 -3.90 24.48
CA LEU A 561 -37.36 -2.85 24.06
C LEU A 561 -38.18 -1.59 23.79
N ILE A 562 -37.80 -0.49 24.44
CA ILE A 562 -38.37 0.84 24.16
C ILE A 562 -37.26 1.69 23.56
N HIS A 563 -37.44 2.07 22.30
CA HIS A 563 -36.53 2.96 21.59
C HIS A 563 -37.05 4.39 21.72
N THR A 564 -36.28 5.24 22.40
CA THR A 564 -36.42 6.70 22.31
C THR A 564 -35.34 7.20 21.34
N GLY A 565 -35.56 8.28 20.60
CA GLY A 565 -34.65 8.71 19.52
C GLY A 565 -33.15 8.81 19.88
N SER A 566 -32.81 8.90 21.17
CA SER A 566 -31.44 8.96 21.70
C SER A 566 -31.05 7.79 22.63
N SER A 567 -31.95 6.85 22.98
CA SER A 567 -31.62 5.76 23.93
C SER A 567 -32.52 4.52 23.79
N ILE A 568 -32.09 3.39 24.36
CA ILE A 568 -32.88 2.16 24.42
C ILE A 568 -33.05 1.75 25.89
N MET A 569 -34.30 1.57 26.32
CA MET A 569 -34.66 0.96 27.60
C MET A 569 -35.08 -0.50 27.38
N SER A 570 -34.72 -1.39 28.29
CA SER A 570 -35.10 -2.81 28.18
C SER A 570 -35.48 -3.45 29.51
N ALA A 571 -36.43 -4.37 29.47
CA ALA A 571 -36.83 -5.18 30.62
C ALA A 571 -37.28 -6.58 30.17
N LYS A 572 -37.05 -7.56 31.05
CA LYS A 572 -37.44 -8.95 30.84
C LYS A 572 -38.79 -9.23 31.51
N PHE A 573 -39.68 -9.95 30.84
CA PHE A 573 -40.87 -10.53 31.47
C PHE A 573 -41.08 -12.00 31.09
N LEU A 574 -41.80 -12.70 31.97
CA LEU A 574 -42.20 -14.08 31.80
C LEU A 574 -43.68 -14.13 31.38
N LYS A 575 -43.99 -14.88 30.32
CA LYS A 575 -45.36 -15.23 29.91
C LYS A 575 -45.69 -16.62 30.43
N GLU A 576 -46.76 -16.73 31.21
CA GLU A 576 -47.28 -18.00 31.76
C GLU A 576 -48.47 -18.58 31.00
#